data_AF-A0A239GJ74-F1
#
_entry.id   AF-A0A239GJ74-F1
#
_cell.length_a   1.000
_cell.length_b   1.000
_cell.length_c   1.000
_cell.angle_alpha   90.00
_cell.angle_beta   90.00
_cell.angle_gamma   90.00
#
_symmetry.space_group_name_H-M   'P 1'
#
loop_
_entity.id
_entity.type
_entity.pdbx_description
1 polymer ?
#
loop_
_entity_poly.entity_id
_entity_poly.type
_entity_poly.pdbx_seq_one_letter_code
_entity_poly.pdbx_strand_id
1 'polypeptide(L)'
;MIARYWTGQVKPEEANNYTKYLQEELFPKMALLEGFQGASIMRRELSHAVDFLIISNWSSMEAIQKFAGEHLTVAVVSDKAQQMMVS
;
A
#
# COMPACT_ATOMS: atom_id res chain seq x y z
N MET A 1 10.38 -4.99 15.36
CA MET A 1 9.95 -5.19 13.96
C MET A 1 8.46 -5.49 13.96
N ILE A 2 7.68 -4.75 13.19
CA ILE A 2 6.23 -4.86 13.09
C ILE A 2 5.85 -4.94 11.62
N ALA A 3 5.06 -5.95 11.25
CA ALA A 3 4.48 -6.05 9.92
C ALA A 3 3.06 -5.48 9.96
N ARG A 4 2.77 -4.52 9.08
CA ARG A 4 1.44 -3.93 8.87
C ARG A 4 0.95 -4.34 7.50
N TYR A 5 -0.26 -4.89 7.44
CA TYR A 5 -0.90 -5.21 6.17
C TYR A 5 -2.11 -4.32 5.89
N TRP A 6 -2.40 -4.10 4.62
CA TRP A 6 -3.64 -3.49 4.14
C TRP A 6 -4.03 -4.09 2.79
N THR A 7 -5.31 -3.98 2.47
CA THR A 7 -5.88 -4.51 1.23
C THR A 7 -6.54 -3.41 0.42
N GLY A 8 -6.62 -3.60 -0.89
CA GLY A 8 -7.35 -2.74 -1.80
C GLY A 8 -7.76 -3.49 -3.06
N GLN A 9 -8.94 -3.17 -3.59
CA GLN A 9 -9.42 -3.74 -4.85
C GLN A 9 -9.16 -2.74 -5.97
N VAL A 10 -8.44 -3.19 -6.99
CA VAL A 10 -8.04 -2.38 -8.14
C VAL A 10 -8.80 -2.86 -9.37
N LYS A 11 -9.17 -1.93 -10.25
CA LYS A 11 -9.79 -2.28 -11.55
C LYS A 11 -8.85 -3.20 -12.33
N PRO A 12 -9.34 -4.27 -12.98
CA PRO A 12 -8.47 -5.22 -13.68
C PRO A 12 -7.53 -4.56 -14.70
N GLU A 13 -8.02 -3.56 -15.43
CA GLU A 13 -7.24 -2.80 -16.42
C GLU A 13 -6.13 -1.93 -15.80
N GLU A 14 -6.25 -1.57 -14.52
CA GLU A 14 -5.29 -0.72 -13.79
C GLU A 14 -4.31 -1.53 -12.93
N ALA A 15 -4.48 -2.84 -12.78
CA ALA A 15 -3.68 -3.66 -11.86
C ALA A 15 -2.16 -3.55 -12.10
N ASN A 16 -1.72 -3.48 -13.36
CA ASN A 16 -0.31 -3.29 -13.70
C ASN A 16 0.17 -1.86 -13.42
N ASN A 17 -0.68 -0.85 -13.67
CA ASN A 17 -0.36 0.55 -13.36
C ASN A 17 -0.25 0.77 -11.85
N TYR A 18 -1.14 0.14 -11.07
CA TYR A 18 -1.09 0.17 -9.62
C TYR A 18 0.20 -0.47 -9.08
N THR A 19 0.60 -1.62 -9.63
CA THR A 19 1.88 -2.26 -9.26
C THR A 19 3.08 -1.35 -9.54
N LYS A 20 3.13 -0.73 -10.74
CA LYS A 20 4.18 0.24 -11.09
C LYS A 20 4.19 1.44 -10.15
N TYR A 21 3.01 2.02 -9.88
CA TYR A 21 2.88 3.12 -8.93
C TYR A 21 3.43 2.76 -7.54
N LEU A 22 3.13 1.57 -7.03
CA LEU A 22 3.67 1.11 -5.74
C LEU A 22 5.20 1.03 -5.76
N GLN A 23 5.78 0.42 -6.81
CA GLN A 23 7.22 0.16 -6.92
C GLN A 23 8.05 1.40 -7.25
N GLU A 24 7.55 2.25 -8.15
CA GLU A 24 8.31 3.36 -8.72
C GLU A 24 8.04 4.68 -8.01
N GLU A 25 6.93 4.81 -7.29
CA GLU A 25 6.55 6.08 -6.66
C GLU A 25 6.28 5.94 -5.15
N LEU A 26 5.40 5.04 -4.72
CA LEU A 26 4.99 4.98 -3.31
C LEU A 26 6.11 4.46 -2.41
N PHE A 27 6.63 3.27 -2.69
CA PHE A 27 7.66 2.65 -1.84
C PHE A 27 8.98 3.43 -1.82
N PRO A 28 9.45 4.02 -2.92
CA PRO A 28 10.60 4.92 -2.88
C PRO A 28 10.38 6.12 -1.96
N LYS A 29 9.18 6.71 -1.92
CA LYS A 29 8.85 7.79 -0.96
C LYS A 29 8.78 7.28 0.47
N MET A 30 8.21 6.10 0.70
CA MET A 30 8.15 5.47 2.02
C MET A 30 9.54 5.08 2.55
N ALA A 31 10.48 4.72 1.67
CA ALA A 31 11.87 4.41 2.03
C ALA A 31 12.62 5.58 2.68
N LEU A 32 12.13 6.81 2.50
CA LEU A 32 12.67 8.00 3.15
C LEU A 32 12.11 8.22 4.57
N LEU A 33 11.08 7.47 4.97
CA LEU A 33 10.47 7.60 6.28
C LEU A 33 11.29 6.84 7.32
N GLU A 34 11.54 7.49 8.45
CA GLU A 34 12.22 6.87 9.58
C GLU A 34 11.46 5.62 10.03
N GLY A 35 12.17 4.50 10.10
CA GLY A 35 11.61 3.24 10.58
C GLY A 35 10.88 2.40 9.53
N PHE A 36 10.72 2.85 8.28
CA PHE A 36 10.24 1.97 7.21
C PHE A 36 11.35 0.99 6.77
N GLN A 37 11.00 -0.29 6.63
CA GLN A 37 11.96 -1.38 6.38
C GLN A 37 11.63 -2.18 5.11
N GLY A 38 10.77 -1.64 4.25
CA GLY A 38 10.38 -2.24 2.98
C GLY A 38 8.94 -2.74 2.96
N ALA A 39 8.50 -3.20 1.79
CA ALA A 39 7.16 -3.71 1.56
C ALA A 39 7.14 -4.84 0.53
N SER A 40 6.12 -5.69 0.62
CA SER A 40 5.81 -6.77 -0.32
C SER A 40 4.43 -6.57 -0.92
N ILE A 41 4.30 -6.88 -2.21
CA ILE A 41 3.05 -6.81 -2.97
C ILE A 41 2.58 -8.24 -3.22
N MET A 42 1.35 -8.54 -2.82
CA MET A 42 0.63 -9.75 -3.20
C MET A 42 -0.60 -9.33 -3.96
N ARG A 43 -0.93 -10.07 -5.03
CA ARG A 43 -2.14 -9.82 -5.82
C ARG A 43 -2.86 -11.12 -6.15
N ARG A 44 -4.19 -11.03 -6.26
CA ARG A 44 -5.08 -12.13 -6.64
C ARG A 44 -6.15 -11.63 -7.62
N GLU A 45 -6.28 -12.30 -8.75
CA GLU A 45 -7.32 -12.02 -9.74
C GLU A 45 -8.71 -12.43 -9.21
N LEU A 46 -9.71 -11.56 -9.34
CA LEU A 46 -11.13 -11.84 -9.07
C LEU A 46 -11.96 -11.62 -10.35
N SER A 47 -13.26 -11.96 -10.30
CA SER A 47 -14.18 -11.79 -11.43
C SER A 47 -14.40 -10.33 -11.87
N HIS A 48 -14.21 -9.36 -10.97
CA HIS A 48 -14.55 -7.95 -11.17
C HIS A 48 -13.44 -6.98 -10.74
N ALA A 49 -12.32 -7.50 -10.21
CA ALA A 49 -11.26 -6.71 -9.61
C ALA A 49 -9.96 -7.52 -9.52
N VAL A 50 -8.88 -6.86 -9.16
CA VAL A 50 -7.67 -7.49 -8.64
C VAL A 50 -7.51 -7.09 -7.18
N ASP A 51 -7.54 -8.08 -6.30
CA ASP A 51 -7.26 -7.89 -4.87
C ASP A 51 -5.77 -7.68 -4.68
N PHE A 52 -5.38 -6.57 -4.08
CA PHE A 52 -4.02 -6.34 -3.58
C PHE A 52 -3.99 -6.51 -2.07
N LEU A 53 -2.96 -7.20 -1.58
CA LEU A 53 -2.54 -7.21 -0.19
C LEU A 53 -1.11 -6.66 -0.16
N ILE A 54 -0.89 -5.60 0.60
CA ILE A 54 0.42 -5.01 0.81
C ILE A 54 0.84 -5.27 2.25
N ILE A 55 2.04 -5.79 2.45
CA ILE A 55 2.66 -5.91 3.77
C ILE A 55 3.84 -4.96 3.80
N SER A 56 3.89 -4.08 4.79
CA SER A 56 5.03 -3.21 5.07
C SER A 56 5.65 -3.51 6.43
N ASN A 57 6.97 -3.39 6.50
CA ASN A 57 7.73 -3.66 7.71
C ASN A 57 8.20 -2.35 8.35
N TRP A 58 8.09 -2.27 9.67
CA TRP A 58 8.40 -1.08 10.44
C TRP A 58 9.23 -1.40 11.68
N SER A 59 10.06 -0.45 12.11
CA SER A 59 10.88 -0.54 13.32
C SER A 59 10.03 -0.44 14.60
N SER A 60 8.99 0.40 14.61
CA SER A 60 8.14 0.68 15.79
C SER A 60 6.71 1.09 15.42
N MET A 61 5.79 1.04 16.41
CA MET A 61 4.41 1.55 16.24
C MET A 61 4.37 3.07 16.04
N GLU A 62 5.31 3.80 16.64
CA GLU A 62 5.41 5.26 16.49
C GLU A 62 5.73 5.64 15.03
N ALA A 63 6.63 4.91 14.36
CA ALA A 63 6.93 5.12 12.95
C ALA A 63 5.69 4.90 12.07
N ILE A 64 4.90 3.87 12.38
CA ILE A 64 3.61 3.61 11.71
C ILE A 64 2.65 4.78 11.94
N GLN A 65 2.53 5.28 13.17
CA GLN A 65 1.62 6.38 13.50
C GLN A 65 2.00 7.69 12.80
N LYS A 66 3.31 8.00 12.68
CA LYS A 66 3.78 9.16 11.92
C LYS A 66 3.41 9.07 10.44
N PHE A 67 3.37 7.87 9.87
CA PHE A 67 2.97 7.64 8.47
C PHE A 67 1.44 7.59 8.29
N ALA A 68 0.74 6.83 9.12
CA ALA A 68 -0.67 6.49 8.95
C ALA A 68 -1.64 7.46 9.64
N GLY A 69 -1.14 8.35 10.51
CA GLY A 69 -1.97 9.21 11.35
C GLY A 69 -2.67 8.43 12.46
N GLU A 70 -3.86 8.89 12.85
CA GLU A 70 -4.62 8.31 13.97
C GLU A 70 -5.20 6.92 13.67
N HIS A 71 -5.45 6.62 12.38
CA HIS A 71 -6.09 5.38 11.96
C HIS A 71 -5.09 4.37 11.40
N LEU A 72 -4.35 3.70 12.30
CA LEU A 72 -3.28 2.75 11.93
C LEU A 72 -3.77 1.56 11.08
N THR A 73 -5.05 1.23 11.11
CA THR A 73 -5.63 0.13 10.31
C THR A 73 -6.12 0.57 8.93
N VAL A 74 -6.20 1.88 8.67
CA VAL A 74 -6.71 2.42 7.41
C VAL A 74 -5.55 2.66 6.44
N ALA A 75 -5.66 2.14 5.22
CA ALA A 75 -4.67 2.38 4.19
C ALA A 75 -4.56 3.88 3.88
N VAL A 76 -3.33 4.39 3.79
CA VAL A 76 -3.11 5.75 3.27
C VAL A 76 -3.14 5.65 1.74
N VAL A 77 -4.20 6.18 1.14
CA VAL A 77 -4.44 6.11 -0.30
C VAL A 77 -4.24 7.50 -0.90
N SER A 78 -3.39 7.61 -1.93
CA SER A 78 -3.23 8.84 -2.69
C SER A 78 -4.34 9.00 -3.72
N ASP A 79 -4.62 10.23 -4.17
CA ASP A 79 -5.60 10.50 -5.23
C ASP A 79 -5.34 9.65 -6.50
N LYS A 80 -4.06 9.48 -6.85
CA LYS A 80 -3.64 8.67 -8.00
C LYS A 80 -3.98 7.20 -7.82
N ALA A 81 -3.74 6.64 -6.63
CA ALA A 81 -4.14 5.27 -6.30
C ALA A 81 -5.66 5.12 -6.31
N GLN A 82 -6.40 6.08 -5.75
CA GLN A 82 -7.86 6.05 -5.67
C GLN A 82 -8.51 5.97 -7.05
N GLN A 83 -8.00 6.67 -8.06
CA GLN A 83 -8.52 6.62 -9.43
C GLN A 83 -8.44 5.21 -10.07
N MET A 84 -7.50 4.38 -9.61
CA MET A 84 -7.31 3.01 -10.09
C MET A 84 -8.20 1.99 -9.36
N MET A 85 -8.76 2.34 -8.21
CA MET A 85 -9.53 1.43 -7.35
C MET A 85 -10.97 1.26 -7.84
N VAL A 86 -11.60 0.14 -7.47
CA VAL A 86 -12.99 -0.20 -7.87
C VAL A 86 -14.02 0.76 -7.23
N SER A 87 -13.72 1.33 -6.07
CA SER A 87 -14.49 2.39 -5.39
C SER A 87 -13.63 3.12 -4.37
#